data_AF-A0A392NN07-F1
#
_entry.id   AF-A0A392NN07-F1
#
_cell.length_a   1.000
_cell.length_b   1.000
_cell.length_c   1.000
_cell.angle_alpha   90.00
_cell.angle_beta   90.00
_cell.angle_gamma   90.00
#
_symmetry.space_group_name_H-M   'P 1'
#
loop_
_entity.id
_entity.type
_entity.pdbx_description
1 polymer ?
#
loop_
_entity_poly.entity_id
_entity_poly.type
_entity_poly.pdbx_seq_one_letter_code
_entity_poly.pdbx_strand_id
1 'polypeptide(L)'
;MVEAMKKLAKMDVELSVEERNLFSVGYKNVVGSRRASWRILSSIEQKEESKGNESNVKRIKDYRQKVELELSNICNDIMILLDEHLIPSTNIAESTVFYYKMKGDYYRYLAEFKDGNEKKEVADQSLQAYQSLKFVK
;
A
#
# COMPACT_ATOMS: atom_id res chain seq x y z
N MET A 1 -2.84 -2.31 17.14
CA MET A 1 -3.89 -2.74 16.19
C MET A 1 -3.29 -3.53 15.04
N VAL A 2 -2.51 -2.93 14.13
CA VAL A 2 -1.92 -3.65 12.97
C VAL A 2 -1.18 -4.92 13.38
N GLU A 3 -0.30 -4.87 14.39
CA GLU A 3 0.44 -6.06 14.86
C GLU A 3 -0.46 -7.20 15.37
N ALA A 4 -1.62 -6.90 15.96
CA ALA A 4 -2.57 -7.93 16.36
C ALA A 4 -3.28 -8.53 15.13
N MET A 5 -3.68 -7.67 14.19
CA MET A 5 -4.32 -8.10 12.94
C MET A 5 -3.38 -8.90 12.03
N LYS A 6 -2.08 -8.62 12.07
CA LYS A 6 -1.06 -9.46 11.41
C LYS A 6 -1.03 -10.87 11.96
N LYS A 7 -1.06 -11.02 13.28
CA LYS A 7 -1.08 -12.34 13.92
C LYS A 7 -2.33 -13.12 13.54
N LEU A 8 -3.50 -12.46 13.52
CA LEU A 8 -4.75 -13.07 13.07
C LEU A 8 -4.68 -13.49 11.60
N ALA A 9 -4.16 -12.63 10.71
CA ALA A 9 -4.00 -12.97 9.29
C ALA A 9 -3.13 -14.22 9.10
N LYS A 10 -2.07 -14.39 9.90
CA LYS A 10 -1.15 -15.54 9.84
C LYS A 10 -1.68 -16.83 10.47
N MET A 11 -2.93 -16.86 10.93
CA MET A 11 -3.55 -18.08 11.43
C MET A 11 -4.11 -18.96 10.31
N ASP A 12 -4.05 -18.50 9.06
CA ASP A 12 -4.50 -19.22 7.87
C ASP A 12 -5.97 -19.68 7.96
N VAL A 13 -6.81 -18.80 8.50
CA VAL A 13 -8.26 -18.99 8.64
C VAL A 13 -9.02 -17.82 8.01
N GLU A 14 -10.25 -18.09 7.59
CA GLU A 14 -11.19 -17.05 7.14
C GLU A 14 -11.40 -16.02 8.25
N LEU A 15 -11.11 -14.75 7.94
CA LEU A 15 -11.42 -13.65 8.86
C LEU A 15 -12.92 -13.36 8.84
N SER A 16 -13.50 -13.14 10.02
CA SER A 16 -14.84 -12.59 10.11
C SER A 16 -14.92 -11.21 9.45
N VAL A 17 -16.13 -10.75 9.14
CA VAL A 17 -16.36 -9.42 8.56
C VAL A 17 -15.78 -8.32 9.46
N GLU A 18 -15.90 -8.46 10.77
CA GLU A 18 -15.34 -7.50 11.74
C GLU A 18 -13.80 -7.49 11.72
N GLU A 19 -13.17 -8.67 11.77
CA GLU A 19 -11.71 -8.80 11.70
C GLU A 19 -11.16 -8.26 10.38
N ARG A 20 -11.79 -8.60 9.25
CA ARG A 20 -11.43 -8.11 7.92
C ARG A 20 -11.54 -6.57 7.83
N ASN A 21 -12.57 -5.98 8.45
CA ASN A 21 -12.73 -4.53 8.53
C ASN A 21 -11.66 -3.89 9.42
N LEU A 22 -11.37 -4.46 10.59
CA LEU A 22 -10.30 -3.99 11.49
C LEU A 22 -8.92 -4.08 10.84
N PHE A 23 -8.64 -5.17 10.12
CA PHE A 23 -7.42 -5.36 9.32
C PHE A 23 -7.26 -4.20 8.33
N SER A 24 -8.32 -3.91 7.57
CA SER A 24 -8.31 -2.86 6.55
C SER A 24 -8.16 -1.46 7.13
N VAL A 25 -8.90 -1.14 8.19
CA VAL A 25 -8.81 0.15 8.88
C VAL A 25 -7.40 0.36 9.46
N GLY A 26 -6.83 -0.68 10.09
CA GLY A 26 -5.48 -0.63 10.65
C GLY A 26 -4.44 -0.22 9.62
N TYR A 27 -4.39 -0.93 8.50
CA TYR A 27 -3.43 -0.63 7.44
C TYR A 27 -3.72 0.69 6.72
N LYS A 28 -5.01 1.01 6.45
CA LYS A 28 -5.42 2.26 5.79
C LYS A 28 -4.97 3.49 6.58
N ASN A 29 -5.04 3.44 7.91
CA ASN A 29 -4.59 4.55 8.75
C ASN A 29 -3.07 4.73 8.69
N VAL A 30 -2.31 3.63 8.78
CA VAL A 30 -0.85 3.67 8.75
C VAL A 30 -0.36 4.18 7.39
N VAL A 31 -0.81 3.59 6.28
CA VAL A 31 -0.41 4.02 4.92
C VAL A 31 -0.93 5.42 4.60
N GLY A 32 -2.14 5.77 5.06
CA GLY A 32 -2.74 7.09 4.85
C GLY A 32 -1.92 8.21 5.45
N SER A 33 -1.42 8.02 6.69
CA SER A 33 -0.55 9.00 7.35
C SER A 33 0.72 9.27 6.56
N ARG A 34 1.38 8.21 6.05
CA ARG A 34 2.62 8.33 5.28
C ARG A 34 2.41 8.89 3.89
N ARG A 35 1.30 8.55 3.22
CA ARG A 35 0.94 9.16 1.92
C ARG A 35 0.68 10.66 2.07
N ALA A 36 0.04 11.09 3.16
CA ALA A 36 -0.14 12.51 3.44
C ALA A 36 1.20 13.22 3.65
N SER A 37 2.09 12.65 4.47
CA SER A 37 3.45 13.18 4.68
C SER A 37 4.23 13.27 3.36
N TRP A 38 4.18 12.23 2.53
CA TRP A 38 4.84 12.21 1.24
C TRP A 38 4.35 13.34 0.32
N ARG A 39 3.03 13.53 0.18
CA ARG A 39 2.47 14.62 -0.65
C ARG A 39 2.90 16.00 -0.18
N ILE A 40 2.92 16.22 1.14
CA ILE A 40 3.38 17.49 1.72
C ILE A 40 4.86 17.71 1.37
N LEU A 41 5.70 16.71 1.55
CA LEU A 41 7.14 16.81 1.23
C LEU A 41 7.38 17.04 -0.26
N SER A 42 6.70 16.32 -1.15
CA SER A 42 6.80 16.53 -2.60
C SER A 42 6.39 17.95 -3.00
N SER A 43 5.34 18.51 -2.37
CA SER A 43 4.92 19.88 -2.62
C SER A 43 5.92 20.92 -2.12
N ILE A 44 6.53 20.70 -0.94
CA ILE A 44 7.57 21.59 -0.40
C ILE A 44 8.83 21.51 -1.26
N GLU A 45 9.23 20.31 -1.70
CA GLU A 45 10.37 20.10 -2.62
C GLU A 45 10.20 20.90 -3.90
N GLN A 46 9.06 20.76 -4.57
CA GLN A 46 8.74 21.49 -5.80
C GLN A 46 8.74 23.01 -5.58
N LYS A 47 8.24 23.47 -4.43
CA LYS A 47 8.25 24.89 -4.08
C LYS A 47 9.67 25.42 -3.84
N GLU A 48 10.54 24.68 -3.16
CA GLU A 48 11.93 25.09 -2.94
C GLU A 48 12.78 25.00 -4.23
N GLU A 49 12.48 24.04 -5.10
CA GLU A 49 13.09 23.91 -6.42
C GLU A 49 12.78 25.13 -7.29
N SER A 50 11.53 25.60 -7.29
CA SER A 50 11.12 26.82 -8.02
C SER A 50 11.82 28.11 -7.56
N LYS A 51 12.39 28.11 -6.33
CA LYS A 51 13.15 29.23 -5.77
C LYS A 51 14.67 29.10 -5.99
N GLY A 52 15.14 27.98 -6.54
CA GLY A 52 16.58 27.70 -6.70
C GLY A 52 17.30 27.34 -5.40
N ASN A 53 16.58 26.92 -4.35
CA ASN A 53 17.16 26.62 -3.04
C ASN A 53 17.74 25.19 -2.99
N GLU A 54 18.80 24.91 -3.75
CA GLU A 54 19.35 23.55 -3.94
C GLU A 54 19.66 22.79 -2.64
N SER A 55 20.20 23.49 -1.63
CA SER A 55 20.51 22.89 -0.32
C SER A 55 19.24 22.39 0.40
N ASN A 56 18.16 23.16 0.35
CA ASN A 56 16.88 22.77 0.94
C ASN A 56 16.25 21.63 0.15
N VAL A 57 16.27 21.72 -1.19
CA VAL A 57 15.76 20.67 -2.08
C VAL A 57 16.42 19.33 -1.76
N LYS A 58 17.75 19.30 -1.62
CA LYS A 58 18.48 18.09 -1.25
C LYS A 58 18.02 17.51 0.10
N ARG A 59 17.91 18.35 1.13
CA ARG A 59 17.45 17.92 2.47
C ARG A 59 16.02 17.38 2.45
N ILE A 60 15.12 18.04 1.71
CA ILE A 60 13.72 17.61 1.59
C ILE A 60 13.64 16.28 0.83
N LYS A 61 14.40 16.14 -0.26
CA LYS A 61 14.46 14.92 -1.06
C LYS A 61 14.96 13.73 -0.23
N ASP A 62 16.03 13.90 0.55
CA ASP A 62 16.54 12.85 1.44
C ASP A 62 15.49 12.42 2.47
N TYR A 63 14.69 13.37 2.99
CA TYR A 63 13.61 13.06 3.92
C TYR A 63 12.41 12.41 3.24
N ARG A 64 12.04 12.85 2.04
CA ARG A 64 10.99 12.24 1.21
C ARG A 64 11.32 10.79 0.91
N GLN A 65 12.57 10.47 0.54
CA GLN A 65 13.01 9.10 0.28
C GLN A 65 12.88 8.17 1.50
N LYS A 66 13.10 8.69 2.72
CA LYS A 66 12.83 7.91 3.95
C LYS A 66 11.34 7.58 4.09
N VAL A 67 10.46 8.54 3.80
CA VAL A 67 9.01 8.31 3.81
C VAL A 67 8.59 7.32 2.70
N GLU A 68 9.21 7.39 1.52
CA GLU A 68 8.97 6.43 0.42
C GLU A 68 9.41 5.01 0.80
N LEU A 69 10.51 4.86 1.53
CA LEU A 69 10.94 3.57 2.07
C LEU A 69 9.92 3.03 3.08
N GLU A 70 9.46 3.86 4.01
CA GLU A 70 8.42 3.47 4.97
C GLU A 70 7.12 3.06 4.26
N LEU A 71 6.69 3.83 3.25
CA LEU A 71 5.52 3.49 2.41
C LEU A 71 5.71 2.17 1.70
N SER A 72 6.89 1.94 1.11
CA SER A 72 7.21 0.70 0.41
C SER A 72 7.14 -0.50 1.36
N ASN A 73 7.71 -0.36 2.56
CA ASN A 73 7.69 -1.41 3.58
C ASN A 73 6.25 -1.74 4.03
N ILE A 74 5.40 -0.73 4.26
CA ILE A 74 3.99 -0.93 4.61
C ILE A 74 3.24 -1.66 3.48
N CYS A 75 3.47 -1.25 2.23
CA CYS A 75 2.81 -1.87 1.07
C CYS A 75 3.28 -3.32 0.83
N ASN A 76 4.57 -3.59 1.02
CA ASN A 76 5.12 -4.94 0.86
C ASN A 76 4.65 -5.87 1.99
N ASP A 77 4.63 -5.39 3.23
CA ASP A 77 4.18 -6.15 4.40
C ASP A 77 2.72 -6.61 4.24
N ILE A 78 1.82 -5.74 3.76
CA ILE A 78 0.44 -6.18 3.48
C ILE A 78 0.34 -7.09 2.25
N MET A 79 1.18 -6.87 1.23
CA MET A 79 1.20 -7.73 0.05
C MET A 79 1.49 -9.18 0.42
N ILE A 80 2.50 -9.39 1.28
CA ILE A 80 2.87 -10.70 1.81
C ILE A 80 1.69 -11.32 2.56
N LEU A 81 1.03 -10.57 3.44
CA LEU A 81 -0.13 -11.10 4.17
C LEU A 81 -1.30 -11.48 3.27
N LEU A 82 -1.54 -10.71 2.21
CA LEU A 82 -2.59 -11.01 1.25
C LEU A 82 -2.27 -12.28 0.46
N ASP A 83 -1.04 -12.40 -0.05
CA ASP A 83 -0.65 -13.45 -0.97
C ASP A 83 -0.36 -14.78 -0.27
N GLU A 84 0.25 -14.75 0.90
CA GLU A 84 0.67 -15.97 1.62
C GLU A 84 -0.41 -16.50 2.56
N HIS A 85 -1.29 -15.63 3.07
CA HIS A 85 -2.21 -16.01 4.15
C HIS A 85 -3.68 -15.75 3.82
N LEU A 86 -4.08 -14.51 3.53
CA LEU A 86 -5.49 -14.14 3.48
C LEU A 86 -6.23 -14.65 2.23
N ILE A 87 -5.63 -14.49 1.03
CA ILE A 87 -6.23 -14.96 -0.21
C ILE A 87 -6.30 -16.50 -0.26
N PRO A 88 -5.24 -17.25 0.12
CA PRO A 88 -5.32 -18.72 0.15
C PRO A 88 -6.29 -19.29 1.20
N SER A 89 -6.54 -18.56 2.29
CA SER A 89 -7.38 -19.03 3.39
C SER A 89 -8.87 -18.74 3.23
N THR A 90 -9.28 -18.10 2.13
CA THR A 90 -10.68 -17.77 1.88
C THR A 90 -11.30 -18.55 0.73
N ASN A 91 -12.50 -19.08 0.96
CA ASN A 91 -13.36 -19.65 -0.07
C ASN A 91 -14.62 -18.80 -0.30
N ILE A 92 -14.72 -17.63 0.36
CA ILE A 92 -15.87 -16.74 0.29
C ILE A 92 -15.60 -15.70 -0.80
N ALA A 93 -16.43 -15.69 -1.84
CA ALA A 93 -16.28 -14.76 -2.97
C ALA A 93 -16.16 -13.28 -2.53
N GLU A 94 -16.94 -12.87 -1.53
CA GLU A 94 -16.87 -11.51 -0.97
C GLU A 94 -15.50 -11.18 -0.36
N SER A 95 -14.93 -12.10 0.43
CA SER A 95 -13.60 -11.93 1.04
C SER A 95 -12.50 -11.95 -0.02
N THR A 96 -12.58 -12.85 -1.00
CA THR A 96 -11.67 -12.88 -2.14
C THR A 96 -11.68 -11.53 -2.88
N VAL A 97 -12.86 -11.01 -3.21
CA VAL A 97 -13.01 -9.70 -3.86
C VAL A 97 -12.43 -8.59 -2.99
N PHE A 98 -12.67 -8.63 -1.68
CA PHE A 98 -12.13 -7.65 -0.74
C PHE A 98 -10.60 -7.63 -0.75
N TYR A 99 -9.95 -8.80 -0.67
CA TYR A 99 -8.50 -8.93 -0.61
C TYR A 99 -7.82 -8.55 -1.93
N TYR A 100 -8.36 -8.97 -3.09
CA TYR A 100 -7.82 -8.56 -4.39
C TYR A 100 -8.00 -7.06 -4.66
N LYS A 101 -9.13 -6.47 -4.23
CA LYS A 101 -9.31 -5.02 -4.29
C LYS A 101 -8.25 -4.33 -3.42
N MET A 102 -8.01 -4.83 -2.22
CA MET A 102 -7.00 -4.31 -1.30
C MET A 102 -5.61 -4.41 -1.94
N LYS A 103 -5.24 -5.57 -2.50
CA LYS A 103 -4.01 -5.78 -3.26
C LYS A 103 -3.81 -4.73 -4.36
N GLY A 104 -4.85 -4.50 -5.17
CA GLY A 104 -4.85 -3.47 -6.20
C GLY A 104 -4.64 -2.05 -5.66
N ASP A 105 -5.28 -1.72 -4.51
CA ASP A 105 -5.12 -0.43 -3.83
C ASP A 105 -3.67 -0.19 -3.36
N TYR A 106 -2.99 -1.20 -2.79
CA TYR A 106 -1.60 -1.05 -2.32
C TYR A 106 -0.58 -0.96 -3.45
N TYR A 107 -0.76 -1.73 -4.54
CA TYR A 107 0.06 -1.53 -5.73
C TYR A 107 -0.13 -0.14 -6.35
N ARG A 108 -1.38 0.35 -6.36
CA ARG A 108 -1.66 1.71 -6.81
C ARG A 108 -0.99 2.76 -5.92
N TYR A 109 -0.89 2.54 -4.61
CA TYR A 109 -0.15 3.44 -3.71
C TYR A 109 1.35 3.43 -3.98
N LEU A 110 1.95 2.27 -4.29
CA LEU A 110 3.34 2.20 -4.75
C LEU A 110 3.53 3.02 -6.04
N ALA A 111 2.60 2.90 -6.99
CA ALA A 111 2.66 3.63 -8.27
C ALA A 111 2.64 5.17 -8.11
N GLU A 112 2.18 5.71 -6.98
CA GLU A 112 2.12 7.15 -6.73
C GLU A 112 3.52 7.79 -6.67
N PHE A 113 4.52 7.07 -6.16
CA PHE A 113 5.85 7.61 -5.87
C PHE A 113 7.00 6.83 -6.51
N LYS A 114 6.74 5.69 -7.14
CA LYS A 114 7.72 5.00 -7.99
C LYS A 114 7.86 5.69 -9.34
N ASP A 115 9.04 5.53 -9.94
CA ASP A 115 9.40 6.11 -11.24
C ASP A 115 9.90 5.04 -12.22
N GLY A 116 9.96 5.41 -13.51
CA GLY A 116 10.52 4.56 -14.56
C GLY A 116 9.83 3.18 -14.68
N ASN A 117 10.65 2.13 -14.77
CA ASN A 117 10.17 0.76 -14.93
C ASN A 117 9.43 0.26 -13.70
N GLU A 118 9.90 0.60 -12.49
CA GLU A 118 9.23 0.18 -11.24
C GLU A 118 7.78 0.67 -11.21
N LYS A 119 7.54 1.93 -11.62
CA LYS A 119 6.18 2.49 -11.72
C LYS A 119 5.27 1.69 -12.64
N LYS A 120 5.81 1.29 -13.80
CA LYS A 120 5.06 0.51 -14.79
C LYS A 120 4.72 -0.87 -14.23
N GLU A 121 5.69 -1.54 -13.61
CA GLU A 121 5.50 -2.86 -13.02
C GLU A 121 4.42 -2.85 -11.93
N VAL A 122 4.48 -1.91 -10.99
CA VAL A 122 3.46 -1.82 -9.92
C VAL A 122 2.09 -1.37 -10.46
N ALA A 123 2.05 -0.57 -11.52
CA ALA A 123 0.80 -0.21 -12.18
C ALA A 123 0.15 -1.41 -12.87
N ASP A 124 0.94 -2.23 -13.56
CA ASP A 124 0.48 -3.47 -14.20
C ASP A 124 -0.01 -4.47 -13.15
N GLN A 125 0.70 -4.61 -12.02
CA GLN A 125 0.26 -5.45 -10.89
C GLN A 125 -1.03 -4.95 -10.23
N SER A 126 -1.20 -3.62 -10.10
CA SER A 126 -2.46 -3.03 -9.63
C SER A 126 -3.62 -3.39 -10.56
N LEU A 127 -3.41 -3.23 -11.88
CA LEU A 127 -4.42 -3.56 -12.88
C LEU A 127 -4.77 -5.05 -12.86
N GLN A 128 -3.76 -5.93 -12.81
CA GLN A 128 -3.97 -7.37 -12.71
C GLN A 128 -4.81 -7.73 -11.47
N ALA A 129 -4.47 -7.18 -10.30
CA ALA A 129 -5.23 -7.45 -9.08
C ALA A 129 -6.70 -7.01 -9.18
N TYR A 130 -6.99 -5.85 -9.78
CA TYR A 130 -8.37 -5.40 -10.03
C TYR A 130 -9.08 -6.22 -11.11
N GLN A 131 -8.35 -6.79 -12.07
CA GLN A 131 -8.92 -7.67 -13.09
C GLN A 131 -9.23 -9.07 -12.57
N SER A 132 -8.42 -9.61 -11.65
CA SER A 132 -8.67 -10.89 -10.99
C SER A 132 -10.06 -10.94 -10.33
N LEU A 133 -10.59 -9.79 -9.90
CA LEU A 133 -11.97 -9.64 -9.39
C LEU A 133 -13.04 -10.12 -10.38
N LYS A 134 -12.81 -9.99 -11.69
CA LYS A 134 -13.77 -10.37 -12.74
C LYS A 134 -13.91 -11.89 -12.91
N PHE A 135 -12.96 -12.65 -12.35
CA PHE A 135 -12.93 -14.11 -12.46
C PHE A 135 -13.37 -14.83 -11.19
N VAL A 136 -13.66 -14.09 -10.10
CA VAL A 136 -14.28 -14.64 -8.90
C VAL A 136 -15.77 -14.89 -9.25
N LYS A 137 -16.08 -16.13 -9.63
CA LYS A 137 -17.44 -16.63 -9.88
C LYS A 137 -18.03 -17.24 -8.62
#